data_AF-A0A3D5PA56-F1
#
_entry.id   AF-A0A3D5PA56-F1
#
_cell.length_a   1.000
_cell.length_b   1.000
_cell.length_c   1.000
_cell.angle_alpha   90.00
_cell.angle_beta   90.00
_cell.angle_gamma   90.00
#
_symmetry.space_group_name_H-M   'P 1'
#
loop_
_entity.id
_entity.type
_entity.pdbx_description
1 polymer ?
#
loop_
_entity_poly.entity_id
_entity_poly.type
_entity_poly.pdbx_seq_one_letter_code
_entity_poly.pdbx_strand_id
1 'polypeptide(L)'
;MYFKPKQLGQERIDSSALREDKQCCARFGPCGVGRKALYLNSFYIDRKYYVPVSSVQRVYKRIAMSKGGFTGRGIFSTMPYLVVEYDGGKQKKCNFRYENVVDSMVGYIHKNFPQIKTVSAQGEKTLEETRAREEAKKKKELSETAENSLHILQKAEKFLNKKPELYKELSAASKAKRDQDISNPAYRWFTIIIMIIGVFLALIGALYMIQKKGSYGLYFLFGGLTMIFIFAGVMSAPTARKNKREVAARLEKARKGMKNYLRWYGNDFPLPAKYAHPAALKRMIRSIEEGRSETVAEAFEDLKDGLKKLNSNVTVSKQEYDEVVAIKPMFLLENYQ
;
A
#
# COMPACT_ATOMS: atom_id res chain seq x y z
N MET A 1 -18.75 27.94 17.51
CA MET A 1 -18.49 27.77 18.96
C MET A 1 -17.00 27.53 19.19
N TYR A 2 -16.27 28.53 19.68
CA TYR A 2 -14.82 28.42 19.96
C TYR A 2 -14.61 27.69 21.28
N PHE A 3 -14.67 26.35 21.27
CA PHE A 3 -14.34 25.57 22.46
C PHE A 3 -12.83 25.63 22.75
N LYS A 4 -12.48 26.16 23.92
CA LYS A 4 -11.13 26.05 24.49
C LYS A 4 -10.81 24.56 24.67
N PRO A 5 -9.72 24.05 24.08
CA PRO A 5 -9.39 22.64 24.23
C PRO A 5 -9.03 22.33 25.69
N LYS A 6 -9.48 21.18 26.19
CA LYS A 6 -9.16 20.69 27.53
C LYS A 6 -7.73 20.14 27.53
N GLN A 7 -6.94 20.57 28.50
CA GLN A 7 -5.58 20.07 28.71
C GLN A 7 -5.61 18.56 28.98
N LEU A 8 -4.72 17.85 28.30
CA LEU A 8 -4.26 16.52 28.65
C LEU A 8 -2.80 16.64 29.05
N GLY A 9 -2.45 15.99 30.15
CA GLY A 9 -1.10 15.96 30.69
C GLY A 9 -0.87 16.97 31.81
N GLN A 10 0.36 17.06 32.29
CA GLN A 10 0.73 17.93 33.42
C GLN A 10 1.11 19.35 32.97
N GLU A 11 1.81 19.47 31.85
CA GLU A 11 2.34 20.74 31.36
C GLU A 11 1.25 21.63 30.77
N ARG A 12 1.33 22.93 31.07
CA ARG A 12 0.33 23.93 30.67
C ARG A 12 0.89 24.90 29.67
N ILE A 13 0.06 25.27 28.70
CA ILE A 13 0.33 26.37 27.78
C ILE A 13 -0.57 27.53 28.18
N ASP A 14 -0.01 28.74 28.17
CA ASP A 14 -0.78 29.95 28.41
C ASP A 14 -2.00 30.04 27.47
N SER A 15 -3.11 30.59 27.98
CA SER A 15 -4.38 30.59 27.27
C SER A 15 -4.36 31.39 25.97
N SER A 16 -3.59 32.48 25.91
CA SER A 16 -3.46 33.30 24.69
C SER A 16 -2.63 32.57 23.63
N ALA A 17 -1.47 32.03 24.05
CA ALA A 17 -0.59 31.23 23.21
C ALA A 17 -1.27 29.98 22.66
N LEU A 18 -2.10 29.30 23.48
CA LEU A 18 -2.85 28.12 23.07
C LEU A 18 -3.92 28.45 22.03
N ARG A 19 -4.57 29.63 22.15
CA ARG A 19 -5.59 30.06 21.20
C ARG A 19 -4.98 30.33 19.82
N GLU A 20 -3.86 31.05 19.80
CA GLU A 20 -3.12 31.35 18.57
C GLU A 20 -2.59 30.06 17.93
N ASP A 21 -1.93 29.20 18.72
CA ASP A 21 -1.38 27.93 18.23
C ASP A 21 -2.48 27.00 17.66
N LYS A 22 -3.67 26.97 18.27
CA LYS A 22 -4.82 26.22 17.76
C LYS A 22 -5.36 26.80 16.45
N GLN A 23 -5.34 28.12 16.28
CA GLN A 23 -5.81 28.77 15.05
C GLN A 23 -4.87 28.50 13.88
N CYS A 24 -3.56 28.52 14.13
CA CYS A 24 -2.51 28.30 13.13
C CYS A 24 -2.12 26.83 12.94
N CYS A 25 -2.74 25.88 13.67
CA CYS A 25 -2.37 24.48 13.57
C CYS A 25 -2.64 23.88 12.18
N ALA A 26 -1.75 22.99 11.72
CA ALA A 26 -1.99 22.17 10.56
C ALA A 26 -3.09 21.15 10.89
N ARG A 27 -4.16 21.10 10.09
CA ARG A 27 -5.33 20.26 10.37
C ARG A 27 -5.22 18.91 9.69
N PHE A 28 -5.50 17.85 10.45
CA PHE A 28 -5.51 16.47 9.97
C PHE A 28 -6.80 15.81 10.46
N GLY A 29 -7.84 15.84 9.63
CA GLY A 29 -9.16 15.35 9.99
C GLY A 29 -9.65 15.97 11.32
N PRO A 30 -9.99 15.14 12.32
CA PRO A 30 -10.51 15.63 13.59
C PRO A 30 -9.43 16.16 14.54
N CYS A 31 -8.14 16.01 14.18
CA CYS A 31 -6.99 16.45 14.97
C CYS A 31 -6.28 17.65 14.31
N GLY A 32 -5.27 18.20 15.00
CA GLY A 32 -4.40 19.23 14.47
C GLY A 32 -3.02 19.22 15.13
N VAL A 33 -2.02 19.72 14.43
CA VAL A 33 -0.63 19.83 14.89
C VAL A 33 -0.25 21.29 14.92
N GLY A 34 -0.14 21.86 16.11
CA GLY A 34 0.40 23.20 16.33
C GLY A 34 1.91 23.17 16.51
N ARG A 35 2.51 24.34 16.73
CA ARG A 35 3.92 24.48 17.09
C ARG A 35 4.15 24.12 18.56
N LYS A 36 3.18 24.45 19.42
CA LYS A 36 3.27 24.26 20.87
C LYS A 36 2.50 23.02 21.36
N ALA A 37 1.40 22.65 20.70
CA ALA A 37 0.58 21.52 21.13
C ALA A 37 0.08 20.64 19.98
N LEU A 38 -0.20 19.37 20.31
CA LEU A 38 -1.04 18.50 19.51
C LEU A 38 -2.49 18.66 19.95
N TYR A 39 -3.40 18.91 19.01
CA TYR A 39 -4.83 19.05 19.25
C TYR A 39 -5.57 17.78 18.88
N LEU A 40 -6.20 17.16 19.86
CA LEU A 40 -6.75 15.80 19.78
C LEU A 40 -8.28 15.81 19.90
N ASN A 41 -8.95 14.86 19.27
CA ASN A 41 -10.42 14.79 19.29
C ASN A 41 -10.98 13.99 20.47
N SER A 42 -12.27 14.20 20.74
CA SER A 42 -13.13 13.14 21.28
C SER A 42 -13.86 12.44 20.14
N PHE A 43 -14.67 11.44 20.48
CA PHE A 43 -15.50 10.73 19.51
C PHE A 43 -16.39 11.66 18.67
N TYR A 44 -16.94 12.72 19.27
CA TYR A 44 -17.88 13.64 18.62
C TYR A 44 -17.36 15.06 18.35
N ILE A 45 -16.18 15.42 18.86
CA ILE A 45 -15.71 16.82 18.86
C ILE A 45 -14.25 16.87 18.45
N ASP A 46 -14.01 17.52 17.32
CA ASP A 46 -12.68 17.81 16.80
C ASP A 46 -11.88 18.70 17.74
N ARG A 47 -10.58 18.42 17.88
CA ARG A 47 -9.62 19.28 18.61
C ARG A 47 -10.16 19.73 19.99
N LYS A 48 -10.87 18.82 20.67
CA LYS A 48 -11.43 19.00 22.02
C LYS A 48 -10.36 19.04 23.09
N TYR A 49 -9.25 18.35 22.87
CA TYR A 49 -8.15 18.23 23.81
C TYR A 49 -6.87 18.83 23.24
N TYR A 50 -5.91 19.16 24.11
CA TYR A 50 -4.55 19.47 23.69
C TYR A 50 -3.53 18.76 24.59
N VAL A 51 -2.38 18.41 24.03
CA VAL A 51 -1.19 17.94 24.76
C VAL A 51 -0.02 18.81 24.29
N PRO A 52 0.76 19.45 25.18
CA PRO A 52 1.97 20.15 24.78
C PRO A 52 2.96 19.21 24.09
N VAL A 53 3.62 19.69 23.04
CA VAL A 53 4.59 18.90 22.25
C VAL A 53 5.73 18.38 23.13
N SER A 54 6.18 19.18 24.09
CA SER A 54 7.21 18.84 25.08
C SER A 54 6.85 17.62 25.94
N SER A 55 5.56 17.39 26.20
CA SER A 55 5.10 16.26 27.02
C SER A 55 4.85 14.99 26.22
N VAL A 56 4.93 15.04 24.88
CA VAL A 56 4.64 13.90 23.99
C VAL A 56 5.89 13.07 23.76
N GLN A 57 5.84 11.78 24.05
CA GLN A 57 6.94 10.85 23.76
C GLN A 57 6.77 10.17 22.40
N ARG A 58 5.54 9.74 22.09
CA ARG A 58 5.26 8.97 20.87
C ARG A 58 3.95 9.34 20.22
N VAL A 59 3.92 9.30 18.89
CA VAL A 59 2.70 9.46 18.10
C VAL A 59 2.71 8.48 16.94
N TYR A 60 1.86 7.46 17.00
CA TYR A 60 1.87 6.40 15.99
C TYR A 60 0.48 5.97 15.57
N LYS A 61 0.39 5.43 14.35
CA LYS A 61 -0.83 4.85 13.77
C LYS A 61 -1.07 3.45 14.33
N ARG A 62 -2.33 3.11 14.58
CA ARG A 62 -2.82 1.73 14.71
C ARG A 62 -4.08 1.54 13.89
N ILE A 63 -4.34 0.29 13.52
CA ILE A 63 -5.54 -0.10 12.77
C ILE A 63 -6.24 -1.17 13.60
N ALA A 64 -7.46 -0.89 14.03
CA ALA A 64 -8.34 -1.93 14.53
C ALA A 64 -8.95 -2.66 13.34
N MET A 65 -8.85 -3.98 13.32
CA MET A 65 -9.45 -4.82 12.28
C MET A 65 -10.55 -5.68 12.88
N SER A 66 -11.66 -5.87 12.16
CA SER A 66 -12.67 -6.86 12.54
C SER A 66 -12.06 -8.27 12.60
N LYS A 67 -12.73 -9.20 13.29
CA LYS A 67 -12.31 -10.62 13.32
C LYS A 67 -12.10 -11.17 11.91
N GLY A 68 -12.93 -10.77 10.96
CA GLY A 68 -12.79 -11.14 9.55
C GLY A 68 -11.58 -10.55 8.83
N GLY A 69 -11.07 -9.39 9.29
CA GLY A 69 -9.79 -8.85 8.83
C GLY A 69 -8.56 -9.54 9.40
N PHE A 70 -8.69 -10.14 10.59
CA PHE A 70 -7.61 -10.96 11.16
C PHE A 70 -7.54 -12.36 10.53
N THR A 71 -8.69 -12.96 10.21
CA THR A 71 -8.78 -14.32 9.66
C THR A 71 -8.82 -14.36 8.13
N GLY A 72 -8.96 -13.21 7.46
CA GLY A 72 -9.18 -13.12 6.02
C GLY A 72 -10.54 -13.69 5.55
N ARG A 73 -11.49 -13.92 6.47
CA ARG A 73 -12.81 -14.51 6.19
C ARG A 73 -13.93 -13.67 6.82
N GLY A 74 -14.94 -13.27 6.03
CA GLY A 74 -16.11 -12.51 6.50
C GLY A 74 -16.00 -11.00 6.25
N ILE A 75 -16.89 -10.21 6.89
CA ILE A 75 -16.97 -8.76 6.66
C ILE A 75 -15.72 -8.05 7.20
N PHE A 76 -14.98 -7.43 6.28
CA PHE A 76 -13.78 -6.65 6.55
C PHE A 76 -14.16 -5.22 6.92
N SER A 77 -13.85 -4.81 8.14
CA SER A 77 -13.94 -3.41 8.54
C SER A 77 -12.66 -3.02 9.26
N THR A 78 -12.05 -1.92 8.82
CA THR A 78 -10.85 -1.36 9.43
C THR A 78 -11.16 0.02 9.97
N MET A 79 -10.65 0.31 11.16
CA MET A 79 -10.76 1.61 11.79
C MET A 79 -9.36 2.10 12.17
N PRO A 80 -8.79 3.06 11.42
CA PRO A 80 -7.51 3.63 11.76
C PRO A 80 -7.67 4.62 12.92
N TYR A 81 -6.71 4.62 13.83
CA TYR A 81 -6.63 5.57 14.92
C TYR A 81 -5.18 5.96 15.22
N LEU A 82 -5.00 7.20 15.66
CA LEU A 82 -3.74 7.71 16.16
C LEU A 82 -3.65 7.44 17.65
N VAL A 83 -2.48 7.04 18.12
CA VAL A 83 -2.16 6.96 19.55
C VAL A 83 -1.11 8.01 19.87
N VAL A 84 -1.41 8.87 20.84
CA VAL A 84 -0.48 9.85 21.40
C VAL A 84 -0.11 9.40 22.80
N GLU A 85 1.17 9.11 23.02
CA GLU A 85 1.75 8.83 24.33
C GLU A 85 2.35 10.10 24.91
N TYR A 86 1.97 10.41 26.16
CA TYR A 86 2.40 11.61 26.87
C TYR A 86 2.60 11.33 28.36
N ASP A 87 3.29 12.24 29.06
CA ASP A 87 3.61 12.14 30.50
C ASP A 87 4.13 10.76 30.96
N GLY A 88 5.02 10.13 30.19
CA GLY A 88 5.69 8.89 30.63
C GLY A 88 4.79 7.65 30.70
N GLY A 89 3.66 7.60 29.98
CA GLY A 89 2.86 6.38 29.84
C GLY A 89 1.36 6.57 29.62
N LYS A 90 0.85 7.80 29.72
CA LYS A 90 -0.57 8.07 29.41
C LYS A 90 -0.78 8.01 27.90
N GLN A 91 -1.94 7.48 27.49
CA GLN A 91 -2.28 7.36 26.08
C GLN A 91 -3.60 8.03 25.75
N LYS A 92 -3.64 8.72 24.60
CA LYS A 92 -4.87 9.22 23.99
C LYS A 92 -5.03 8.61 22.60
N LYS A 93 -6.15 7.90 22.39
CA LYS A 93 -6.56 7.35 21.09
C LYS A 93 -7.48 8.34 20.38
N CYS A 94 -7.23 8.55 19.09
CA CYS A 94 -7.97 9.47 18.23
C CYS A 94 -8.39 8.73 16.95
N ASN A 95 -9.68 8.52 16.75
CA ASN A 95 -10.18 7.78 15.58
C ASN A 95 -10.17 8.66 14.34
N PHE A 96 -9.86 8.05 13.19
CA PHE A 96 -9.88 8.69 11.88
C PHE A 96 -10.76 7.90 10.92
N ARG A 97 -11.35 8.61 9.95
CA ARG A 97 -12.13 7.98 8.88
C ARG A 97 -11.23 7.34 7.82
N TYR A 98 -10.07 7.94 7.54
CA TYR A 98 -9.18 7.51 6.48
C TYR A 98 -7.75 7.37 7.00
N GLU A 99 -7.10 6.27 6.60
CA GLU A 99 -5.75 5.92 7.05
C GLU A 99 -4.69 6.91 6.56
N ASN A 100 -4.80 7.37 5.31
CA ASN A 100 -3.88 8.32 4.70
C ASN A 100 -3.81 9.67 5.45
N VAL A 101 -4.89 10.07 6.13
CA VAL A 101 -4.90 11.29 6.95
C VAL A 101 -4.06 11.09 8.22
N VAL A 102 -4.11 9.89 8.82
CA VAL A 102 -3.24 9.52 9.95
C VAL A 102 -1.79 9.51 9.50
N ASP A 103 -1.50 8.89 8.36
CA ASP A 103 -0.16 8.85 7.79
C ASP A 103 0.40 10.23 7.49
N SER A 104 -0.43 11.13 6.94
CA SER A 104 -0.07 12.52 6.69
C SER A 104 0.25 13.27 7.99
N MET A 105 -0.53 13.04 9.05
CA MET A 105 -0.29 13.64 10.36
C MET A 105 1.00 13.12 11.00
N VAL A 106 1.22 11.79 10.99
CA VAL A 106 2.43 11.16 11.53
C VAL A 106 3.66 11.63 10.75
N GLY A 107 3.59 11.70 9.42
CA GLY A 107 4.66 12.21 8.57
C GLY A 107 4.96 13.69 8.82
N TYR A 108 3.93 14.51 9.04
CA TYR A 108 4.10 15.92 9.42
C TYR A 108 4.77 16.05 10.79
N ILE A 109 4.36 15.26 11.78
CA ILE A 109 4.98 15.26 13.11
C ILE A 109 6.44 14.80 13.01
N HIS A 110 6.72 13.73 12.27
CA HIS A 110 8.10 13.25 12.07
C HIS A 110 9.03 14.33 11.50
N LYS A 111 8.53 15.11 10.53
CA LYS A 111 9.30 16.18 9.88
C LYS A 111 9.54 17.39 10.80
N ASN A 112 8.54 17.79 11.58
CA ASN A 112 8.58 19.04 12.36
C ASN A 112 8.99 18.83 13.83
N PHE A 113 8.88 17.61 14.35
CA PHE A 113 9.19 17.23 15.73
C PHE A 113 9.96 15.90 15.75
N PRO A 114 11.23 15.88 15.29
CA PRO A 114 12.02 14.65 15.19
C PRO A 114 12.25 13.95 16.53
N GLN A 115 12.11 14.67 17.66
CA GLN A 115 12.18 14.10 19.00
C GLN A 115 10.98 13.19 19.36
N ILE A 116 9.83 13.35 18.68
CA ILE A 116 8.65 12.52 18.90
C ILE A 116 8.79 11.23 18.10
N LYS A 117 8.80 10.09 18.78
CA LYS A 117 8.90 8.79 18.10
C LYS A 117 7.59 8.45 17.38
N THR A 118 7.69 8.10 16.10
CA THR A 118 6.50 7.85 15.25
C THR A 118 6.12 6.38 15.11
N VAL A 119 6.86 5.52 15.80
CA VAL A 119 6.61 4.08 15.90
C VAL A 119 6.27 3.75 17.35
N SER A 120 5.35 2.80 17.54
CA SER A 120 5.04 2.29 18.88
C SER A 120 6.25 1.57 19.50
N ALA A 121 6.33 1.52 20.83
CA ALA A 121 7.43 0.81 21.50
C ALA A 121 7.52 -0.67 21.09
N GLN A 122 6.37 -1.35 20.94
CA GLN A 122 6.34 -2.72 20.41
C GLN A 122 6.83 -2.80 18.96
N GLY A 123 6.44 -1.82 18.14
CA GLY A 123 6.90 -1.73 16.75
C GLY A 123 8.41 -1.51 16.65
N GLU A 124 9.01 -0.71 17.54
CA GLU A 124 10.46 -0.56 17.62
C GLU A 124 11.14 -1.88 17.98
N LYS A 125 10.66 -2.56 19.03
CA LYS A 125 11.19 -3.89 19.40
C LYS A 125 11.11 -4.88 18.26
N THR A 126 9.96 -4.96 17.57
CA THR A 126 9.80 -5.86 16.43
C THR A 126 10.71 -5.47 15.26
N LEU A 127 10.94 -4.17 15.01
CA LEU A 127 11.88 -3.71 13.98
C LEU A 127 13.33 -4.05 14.35
N GLU A 128 13.72 -3.87 15.61
CA GLU A 128 15.04 -4.23 16.12
C GLU A 128 15.26 -5.75 16.08
N GLU A 129 14.31 -6.55 16.55
CA GLU A 129 14.34 -8.01 16.45
C GLU A 129 14.42 -8.49 14.99
N THR A 130 13.68 -7.83 14.08
CA THR A 130 13.74 -8.16 12.65
C THR A 130 15.11 -7.83 12.08
N ARG A 131 15.67 -6.66 12.39
CA ARG A 131 17.03 -6.28 11.97
C ARG A 131 18.08 -7.23 12.52
N ALA A 132 18.03 -7.54 13.81
CA ALA A 132 18.95 -8.49 14.44
C ALA A 132 18.84 -9.90 13.83
N ARG A 133 17.63 -10.36 13.50
CA ARG A 133 17.43 -11.64 12.79
C ARG A 133 17.96 -11.60 11.36
N GLU A 134 17.80 -10.49 10.64
CA GLU A 134 18.36 -10.33 9.29
C GLU A 134 19.88 -10.26 9.33
N GLU A 135 20.46 -9.53 10.27
CA GLU A 135 21.91 -9.46 10.50
C GLU A 135 22.48 -10.82 10.91
N ALA A 136 21.79 -11.58 11.76
CA ALA A 136 22.20 -12.93 12.15
C ALA A 136 22.20 -13.94 10.99
N LYS A 137 21.44 -13.68 9.92
CA LYS A 137 21.46 -14.50 8.70
C LYS A 137 22.63 -14.15 7.78
N LYS A 138 23.25 -12.99 7.93
CA LYS A 138 24.38 -12.60 7.10
C LYS A 138 25.61 -13.43 7.45
N LYS A 139 26.31 -13.87 6.42
CA LYS A 139 27.61 -14.53 6.55
C LYS A 139 28.62 -13.51 7.09
N LYS A 140 29.40 -13.89 8.10
CA LYS A 140 30.37 -12.99 8.75
C LYS A 140 31.53 -12.61 7.82
N GLU A 141 31.95 -13.55 6.98
CA GLU A 141 33.03 -13.37 6.01
C GLU A 141 32.55 -13.89 4.65
N LEU A 142 32.61 -13.02 3.65
CA LEU A 142 32.28 -13.35 2.26
C LEU A 142 33.56 -13.78 1.53
N SER A 143 33.42 -14.63 0.51
CA SER A 143 34.55 -14.94 -0.38
C SER A 143 34.87 -13.71 -1.26
N GLU A 144 36.07 -13.64 -1.81
CA GLU A 144 36.44 -12.57 -2.78
C GLU A 144 35.46 -12.52 -3.97
N THR A 145 35.00 -13.69 -4.46
CA THR A 145 34.00 -13.80 -5.53
C THR A 145 32.65 -13.21 -5.11
N ALA A 146 32.20 -13.50 -3.88
CA ALA A 146 30.97 -12.97 -3.33
C ALA A 146 31.04 -11.46 -3.09
N GLU A 147 32.17 -10.94 -2.60
CA GLU A 147 32.39 -9.50 -2.43
C GLU A 147 32.37 -8.75 -3.77
N ASN A 148 33.03 -9.29 -4.79
CA ASN A 148 33.01 -8.74 -6.14
C ASN A 148 31.58 -8.72 -6.72
N SER A 149 30.85 -9.83 -6.57
CA SER A 149 29.45 -9.93 -7.00
C SER A 149 28.55 -8.95 -6.25
N LEU A 150 28.75 -8.79 -4.94
CA LEU A 150 28.04 -7.83 -4.09
C LEU A 150 28.28 -6.40 -4.58
N HIS A 151 29.52 -6.02 -4.87
CA HIS A 151 29.88 -4.70 -5.38
C HIS A 151 29.21 -4.41 -6.73
N ILE A 152 29.20 -5.39 -7.65
CA ILE A 152 28.51 -5.28 -8.95
C ILE A 152 27.01 -5.00 -8.75
N LEU A 153 26.34 -5.76 -7.88
CA LEU A 153 24.91 -5.60 -7.63
C LEU A 153 24.57 -4.27 -6.94
N GLN A 154 25.38 -3.84 -5.97
CA GLN A 154 25.19 -2.56 -5.29
C GLN A 154 25.40 -1.37 -6.25
N LYS A 155 26.38 -1.46 -7.16
CA LYS A 155 26.60 -0.46 -8.21
C LYS A 155 25.40 -0.37 -9.16
N ALA A 156 24.88 -1.52 -9.59
CA ALA A 156 23.67 -1.60 -10.42
C ALA A 156 22.43 -1.03 -9.71
N GLU A 157 22.28 -1.29 -8.40
CA GLU A 157 21.17 -0.79 -7.61
C GLU A 157 21.23 0.74 -7.47
N LYS A 158 22.41 1.27 -7.11
CA LYS A 158 22.67 2.71 -7.04
C LYS A 158 22.40 3.39 -8.38
N PHE A 159 22.73 2.74 -9.50
CA PHE A 159 22.43 3.26 -10.83
C PHE A 159 20.91 3.37 -11.06
N LEU A 160 20.14 2.29 -10.85
CA LEU A 160 18.68 2.34 -11.03
C LEU A 160 18.00 3.39 -10.13
N ASN A 161 18.50 3.57 -8.91
CA ASN A 161 17.97 4.55 -7.96
C ASN A 161 18.14 6.02 -8.43
N LYS A 162 18.98 6.31 -9.43
CA LYS A 162 19.08 7.65 -10.04
C LYS A 162 17.88 8.03 -10.89
N LYS A 163 17.09 7.06 -11.37
CA LYS A 163 15.92 7.26 -12.24
C LYS A 163 14.71 6.45 -11.76
N PRO A 164 14.14 6.80 -10.59
CA PRO A 164 13.07 6.03 -9.97
C PRO A 164 11.79 5.92 -10.79
N GLU A 165 11.50 6.91 -11.62
CA GLU A 165 10.38 6.92 -12.55
C GLU A 165 10.40 5.73 -13.52
N LEU A 166 11.59 5.29 -13.97
CA LEU A 166 11.70 4.24 -14.98
C LEU A 166 11.36 2.86 -14.44
N TYR A 167 11.93 2.47 -13.30
CA TYR A 167 11.66 1.15 -12.73
C TYR A 167 10.26 1.08 -12.11
N LYS A 168 9.73 2.19 -11.57
CA LYS A 168 8.34 2.26 -11.08
C LYS A 168 7.35 2.10 -12.23
N GLU A 169 7.59 2.77 -13.35
CA GLU A 169 6.73 2.64 -14.53
C GLU A 169 6.82 1.25 -15.15
N LEU A 170 8.01 0.64 -15.21
CA LEU A 170 8.19 -0.73 -15.66
C LEU A 170 7.40 -1.73 -14.79
N SER A 171 7.54 -1.64 -13.46
CA SER A 171 6.79 -2.45 -12.50
C SER A 171 5.27 -2.27 -12.67
N ALA A 172 4.79 -1.02 -12.73
CA ALA A 172 3.38 -0.70 -12.86
C ALA A 172 2.79 -1.18 -14.21
N ALA A 173 3.50 -0.99 -15.31
CA ALA A 173 3.08 -1.44 -16.64
C ALA A 173 3.05 -2.97 -16.72
N SER A 174 4.04 -3.67 -16.14
CA SER A 174 4.05 -5.13 -16.04
C SER A 174 2.89 -5.66 -15.20
N LYS A 175 2.59 -5.02 -14.07
CA LYS A 175 1.42 -5.37 -13.26
C LYS A 175 0.11 -5.20 -14.05
N ALA A 176 -0.07 -4.06 -14.72
CA ALA A 176 -1.25 -3.80 -15.53
C ALA A 176 -1.44 -4.84 -16.66
N LYS A 177 -0.35 -5.22 -17.34
CA LYS A 177 -0.38 -6.28 -18.36
C LYS A 177 -0.72 -7.65 -17.77
N ARG A 178 -0.15 -7.98 -16.60
CA ARG A 178 -0.43 -9.25 -15.94
C ARG A 178 -1.88 -9.34 -15.49
N ASP A 179 -2.42 -8.30 -14.87
CA ASP A 179 -3.81 -8.23 -14.44
C ASP A 179 -4.76 -8.39 -15.64
N GLN A 180 -4.40 -7.79 -16.79
CA GLN A 180 -5.12 -7.98 -18.05
C GLN A 180 -5.07 -9.44 -18.54
N ASP A 181 -3.91 -10.11 -18.50
CA ASP A 181 -3.77 -11.48 -18.99
C ASP A 181 -4.48 -12.52 -18.10
N ILE A 182 -4.61 -12.25 -16.80
CA ILE A 182 -5.40 -13.09 -15.87
C ILE A 182 -6.91 -12.84 -16.06
N SER A 183 -7.31 -11.65 -16.51
CA SER A 183 -8.73 -11.31 -16.58
C SER A 183 -9.48 -12.24 -17.55
N ASN A 184 -10.34 -13.10 -17.00
CA ASN A 184 -11.08 -14.08 -17.79
C ASN A 184 -12.14 -13.36 -18.65
N PRO A 185 -12.10 -13.48 -19.99
CA PRO A 185 -13.12 -12.88 -20.87
C PRO A 185 -14.53 -13.41 -20.59
N ALA A 186 -14.69 -14.58 -19.98
CA ALA A 186 -15.98 -15.14 -19.59
C ALA A 186 -16.71 -14.26 -18.57
N TYR A 187 -15.99 -13.57 -17.67
CA TYR A 187 -16.61 -12.68 -16.68
C TYR A 187 -17.37 -11.53 -17.37
N ARG A 188 -16.83 -11.03 -18.49
CA ARG A 188 -17.51 -10.04 -19.32
C ARG A 188 -18.80 -10.58 -19.92
N TRP A 189 -18.76 -11.77 -20.51
CA TRP A 189 -19.96 -12.39 -21.08
C TRP A 189 -21.02 -12.66 -20.01
N PHE A 190 -20.59 -13.14 -18.84
CA PHE A 190 -21.46 -13.31 -17.68
C PHE A 190 -22.15 -12.00 -17.25
N THR A 191 -21.41 -10.89 -17.19
CA THR A 191 -22.01 -9.57 -16.87
C THR A 191 -23.04 -9.12 -17.90
N ILE A 192 -22.79 -9.39 -19.20
CA ILE A 192 -23.72 -9.06 -20.28
C ILE A 192 -24.98 -9.91 -20.19
N ILE A 193 -24.84 -11.22 -19.93
CA ILE A 193 -25.97 -12.15 -19.80
C ILE A 193 -26.87 -11.74 -18.63
N ILE A 194 -26.29 -11.44 -17.46
CA ILE A 194 -27.08 -10.99 -16.31
C ILE A 194 -27.79 -9.68 -16.59
N MET A 195 -27.14 -8.74 -17.28
CA MET A 195 -27.76 -7.48 -17.66
C MET A 195 -28.96 -7.70 -18.60
N ILE A 196 -28.83 -8.60 -19.59
CA ILE A 196 -29.93 -8.98 -20.49
C ILE A 196 -31.09 -9.60 -19.69
N ILE A 197 -30.80 -10.52 -18.76
CA ILE A 197 -31.81 -11.10 -17.86
C ILE A 197 -32.50 -10.01 -17.02
N GLY A 198 -31.74 -9.05 -16.48
CA GLY A 198 -32.27 -7.92 -15.74
C GLY A 198 -33.24 -7.07 -16.56
N VAL A 199 -32.92 -6.81 -17.84
CA VAL A 199 -33.81 -6.11 -18.79
C VAL A 199 -35.09 -6.91 -19.03
N PHE A 200 -35.00 -8.22 -19.29
CA PHE A 200 -36.18 -9.06 -19.47
C PHE A 200 -37.09 -9.08 -18.23
N LEU A 201 -36.52 -9.20 -17.02
CA LEU A 201 -37.28 -9.19 -15.77
C LEU A 201 -37.95 -7.83 -15.53
N ALA A 202 -37.26 -6.73 -15.84
CA ALA A 202 -37.83 -5.39 -15.73
C ALA A 202 -39.02 -5.19 -16.69
N LEU A 203 -38.89 -5.67 -17.95
CA LEU A 203 -39.97 -5.61 -18.94
C LEU A 203 -41.17 -6.46 -18.54
N ILE A 204 -40.95 -7.71 -18.08
CA ILE A 204 -42.02 -8.59 -17.58
C ILE A 204 -42.72 -7.96 -16.38
N GLY A 205 -41.96 -7.42 -15.42
CA GLY A 205 -42.50 -6.72 -14.27
C GLY A 205 -43.37 -5.52 -14.65
N ALA A 206 -42.91 -4.70 -15.59
CA ALA A 206 -43.67 -3.56 -16.10
C ALA A 206 -44.98 -3.99 -16.78
N LEU A 207 -44.95 -5.04 -17.62
CA LEU A 207 -46.14 -5.58 -18.27
C LEU A 207 -47.16 -6.15 -17.27
N TYR A 208 -46.68 -6.85 -16.24
CA TYR A 208 -47.54 -7.38 -15.17
C TYR A 208 -48.24 -6.27 -14.38
N MET A 209 -47.53 -5.16 -14.13
CA MET A 209 -48.09 -3.98 -13.47
C MET A 209 -49.18 -3.31 -14.33
N ILE A 210 -48.93 -3.17 -15.65
CA ILE A 210 -49.91 -2.61 -16.60
C ILE A 210 -51.18 -3.47 -16.68
N GLN A 211 -51.02 -4.80 -16.65
CA GLN A 211 -52.14 -5.77 -16.67
C GLN A 211 -52.84 -5.92 -15.30
N LYS A 212 -52.46 -5.16 -14.26
CA LYS A 212 -52.96 -5.25 -12.88
C LYS A 212 -52.91 -6.68 -12.29
N LYS A 213 -51.94 -7.50 -12.71
CA LYS A 213 -51.75 -8.87 -12.21
C LYS A 213 -50.96 -8.88 -10.89
N GLY A 214 -51.56 -8.35 -9.83
CA GLY A 214 -51.07 -8.46 -8.46
C GLY A 214 -49.72 -7.76 -8.15
N SER A 215 -49.26 -7.92 -6.91
CA SER A 215 -48.04 -7.28 -6.37
C SER A 215 -46.72 -7.87 -6.91
N TYR A 216 -46.77 -9.00 -7.63
CA TYR A 216 -45.60 -9.68 -8.17
C TYR A 216 -44.85 -8.86 -9.22
N GLY A 217 -45.54 -8.01 -10.00
CA GLY A 217 -44.92 -7.15 -11.00
C GLY A 217 -43.90 -6.16 -10.42
N LEU A 218 -44.12 -5.70 -9.19
CA LEU A 218 -43.23 -4.79 -8.49
C LEU A 218 -41.88 -5.43 -8.16
N TYR A 219 -41.90 -6.69 -7.69
CA TYR A 219 -40.68 -7.43 -7.35
C TYR A 219 -39.84 -7.74 -8.59
N PHE A 220 -40.46 -8.14 -9.70
CA PHE A 220 -39.75 -8.39 -10.96
C PHE A 220 -39.15 -7.11 -11.56
N LEU A 221 -39.89 -5.99 -11.48
CA LEU A 221 -39.42 -4.69 -11.95
C LEU A 221 -38.19 -4.21 -11.16
N PHE A 222 -38.28 -4.16 -9.83
CA PHE A 222 -37.16 -3.71 -9.00
C PHE A 222 -35.99 -4.70 -9.00
N GLY A 223 -36.25 -6.00 -9.05
CA GLY A 223 -35.22 -7.03 -9.16
C GLY A 223 -34.43 -6.89 -10.47
N GLY A 224 -35.13 -6.71 -11.60
CA GLY A 224 -34.53 -6.46 -12.90
C GLY A 224 -33.71 -5.17 -12.95
N LEU A 225 -34.27 -4.06 -12.47
CA LEU A 225 -33.57 -2.78 -12.37
C LEU A 225 -32.34 -2.86 -11.47
N THR A 226 -32.44 -3.53 -10.32
CA THR A 226 -31.30 -3.70 -9.39
C THR A 226 -30.16 -4.47 -10.05
N MET A 227 -30.45 -5.54 -10.80
CA MET A 227 -29.44 -6.26 -11.59
C MET A 227 -28.81 -5.35 -12.65
N ILE A 228 -29.60 -4.57 -13.39
CA ILE A 228 -29.07 -3.63 -14.38
C ILE A 228 -28.12 -2.62 -13.72
N PHE A 229 -28.53 -1.99 -12.61
CA PHE A 229 -27.72 -0.99 -11.91
C PHE A 229 -26.39 -1.57 -11.38
N ILE A 230 -26.41 -2.75 -10.76
CA ILE A 230 -25.21 -3.40 -10.24
C ILE A 230 -24.24 -3.72 -11.37
N PHE A 231 -24.72 -4.31 -12.48
CA PHE A 231 -23.86 -4.82 -13.53
C PHE A 231 -23.49 -3.79 -14.61
N ALA A 232 -24.27 -2.72 -14.78
CA ALA A 232 -23.87 -1.56 -15.59
C ALA A 232 -22.61 -0.88 -15.04
N GLY A 233 -22.50 -0.78 -13.71
CA GLY A 233 -21.29 -0.28 -13.04
C GLY A 233 -20.04 -1.12 -13.37
N VAL A 234 -20.19 -2.45 -13.42
CA VAL A 234 -19.10 -3.39 -13.76
C VAL A 234 -18.64 -3.24 -15.23
N MET A 235 -19.57 -2.97 -16.16
CA MET A 235 -19.23 -2.75 -17.57
C MET A 235 -18.60 -1.38 -17.85
N SER A 236 -18.93 -0.35 -17.05
CA SER A 236 -18.34 0.98 -17.11
C SER A 236 -16.93 1.08 -16.50
N ALA A 237 -16.45 0.00 -15.86
CA ALA A 237 -15.11 -0.07 -15.34
C ALA A 237 -14.08 0.16 -16.48
N PRO A 238 -13.04 1.00 -16.27
CA PRO A 238 -12.04 1.36 -17.31
C PRO A 238 -11.33 0.16 -17.99
N THR A 239 -11.52 -1.04 -17.49
CA THR A 239 -10.86 -2.29 -17.89
C THR A 239 -11.44 -2.97 -19.14
N ALA A 240 -12.64 -2.63 -19.64
CA ALA A 240 -13.39 -3.59 -20.46
C ALA A 240 -13.14 -3.62 -21.99
N ARG A 241 -12.66 -2.57 -22.68
CA ARG A 241 -12.58 -2.66 -24.17
C ARG A 241 -11.45 -1.91 -24.88
N LYS A 242 -10.95 -0.78 -24.37
CA LYS A 242 -9.90 0.01 -25.04
C LYS A 242 -8.48 -0.23 -24.49
N ASN A 243 -8.35 -0.95 -23.37
CA ASN A 243 -7.10 -1.02 -22.61
C ASN A 243 -6.03 -1.99 -23.18
N LYS A 244 -6.37 -3.01 -23.98
CA LYS A 244 -5.39 -4.07 -24.33
C LYS A 244 -4.19 -3.56 -25.14
N ARG A 245 -4.46 -2.77 -26.20
CA ARG A 245 -3.41 -2.20 -27.04
C ARG A 245 -2.63 -1.12 -26.28
N GLU A 246 -3.32 -0.31 -25.49
CA GLU A 246 -2.70 0.75 -24.68
C GLU A 246 -1.80 0.17 -23.57
N VAL A 247 -2.23 -0.87 -22.86
CA VAL A 247 -1.43 -1.56 -21.84
C VAL A 247 -0.21 -2.24 -22.45
N ALA A 248 -0.38 -2.91 -23.60
CA ALA A 248 0.75 -3.49 -24.32
C ALA A 248 1.73 -2.40 -24.80
N ALA A 249 1.24 -1.32 -25.40
CA ALA A 249 2.08 -0.20 -25.85
C ALA A 249 2.77 0.51 -24.67
N ARG A 250 2.11 0.66 -23.52
CA ARG A 250 2.67 1.21 -22.29
C ARG A 250 3.81 0.34 -21.76
N LEU A 251 3.62 -0.97 -21.71
CA LEU A 251 4.66 -1.92 -21.30
C LEU A 251 5.86 -1.87 -22.24
N GLU A 252 5.64 -1.88 -23.56
CA GLU A 252 6.72 -1.79 -24.55
C GLU A 252 7.48 -0.45 -24.44
N LYS A 253 6.76 0.66 -24.22
CA LYS A 253 7.38 1.97 -23.96
C LYS A 253 8.24 1.94 -22.69
N ALA A 254 7.74 1.36 -21.60
CA ALA A 254 8.48 1.24 -20.34
C ALA A 254 9.74 0.38 -20.50
N ARG A 255 9.64 -0.77 -21.20
CA ARG A 255 10.77 -1.64 -21.53
C ARG A 255 11.82 -0.94 -22.38
N LYS A 256 11.40 -0.24 -23.43
CA LYS A 256 12.30 0.54 -24.28
C LYS A 256 12.98 1.65 -23.49
N GLY A 257 12.25 2.36 -22.64
CA GLY A 257 12.78 3.38 -21.74
C GLY A 257 13.86 2.83 -20.81
N MET A 258 13.57 1.70 -20.15
CA MET A 258 14.54 1.02 -19.30
C MET A 258 15.77 0.54 -20.08
N LYS A 259 15.58 -0.15 -21.21
CA LYS A 259 16.68 -0.62 -22.06
C LYS A 259 17.58 0.52 -22.53
N ASN A 260 16.99 1.64 -22.95
CA ASN A 260 17.74 2.82 -23.36
C ASN A 260 18.52 3.43 -22.19
N TYR A 261 17.92 3.45 -21.00
CA TYR A 261 18.59 3.96 -19.81
C TYR A 261 19.78 3.08 -19.40
N LEU A 262 19.64 1.76 -19.47
CA LEU A 262 20.72 0.82 -19.15
C LEU A 262 21.92 0.92 -20.10
N ARG A 263 21.77 1.47 -21.32
CA ARG A 263 22.92 1.75 -22.20
C ARG A 263 23.96 2.66 -21.56
N TRP A 264 23.54 3.57 -20.67
CA TRP A 264 24.44 4.45 -19.92
C TRP A 264 25.19 3.73 -18.80
N TYR A 265 24.76 2.52 -18.42
CA TYR A 265 25.49 1.66 -17.49
C TYR A 265 26.59 0.87 -18.19
N GLY A 266 26.33 0.43 -19.43
CA GLY A 266 27.18 -0.47 -20.20
C GLY A 266 26.56 -1.85 -20.40
N ASN A 267 27.29 -2.76 -21.05
CA ASN A 267 26.81 -4.11 -21.36
C ASN A 267 26.79 -5.05 -20.14
N ASP A 268 27.46 -4.66 -19.05
CA ASP A 268 27.68 -5.51 -17.86
C ASP A 268 26.58 -5.34 -16.79
N PHE A 269 25.40 -4.84 -17.16
CA PHE A 269 24.31 -4.72 -16.20
C PHE A 269 23.83 -6.12 -15.78
N PRO A 270 23.73 -6.42 -14.47
CA PRO A 270 23.59 -7.79 -13.96
C PRO A 270 22.22 -8.43 -14.17
N LEU A 271 21.28 -7.73 -14.81
CA LEU A 271 19.92 -8.20 -15.06
C LEU A 271 19.47 -7.89 -16.49
N PRO A 272 18.62 -8.72 -17.10
CA PRO A 272 17.88 -8.33 -18.28
C PRO A 272 17.08 -7.04 -18.04
N ALA A 273 17.01 -6.15 -19.03
CA ALA A 273 16.30 -4.86 -18.91
C ALA A 273 14.83 -5.00 -18.44
N LYS A 274 14.19 -6.11 -18.82
CA LYS A 274 12.82 -6.47 -18.43
C LYS A 274 12.66 -6.80 -16.93
N TYR A 275 13.75 -7.07 -16.22
CA TYR A 275 13.81 -7.34 -14.77
C TYR A 275 14.51 -6.25 -13.97
N ALA A 276 14.94 -5.17 -14.62
CA ALA A 276 15.74 -4.11 -14.01
C ALA A 276 14.92 -3.29 -13.00
N HIS A 277 14.93 -3.73 -11.75
CA HIS A 277 14.25 -3.09 -10.64
C HIS A 277 15.10 -3.20 -9.36
N PRO A 278 15.24 -2.14 -8.53
CA PRO A 278 16.07 -2.19 -7.33
C PRO A 278 15.69 -3.31 -6.37
N ALA A 279 14.40 -3.60 -6.20
CA ALA A 279 13.95 -4.73 -5.36
C ALA A 279 14.44 -6.11 -5.86
N ALA A 280 14.65 -6.31 -7.17
CA ALA A 280 15.25 -7.54 -7.68
C ALA A 280 16.72 -7.63 -7.26
N LEU A 281 17.48 -6.54 -7.45
CA LEU A 281 18.89 -6.45 -7.05
C LEU A 281 19.07 -6.59 -5.54
N LYS A 282 18.19 -5.98 -4.72
CA LYS A 282 18.22 -6.13 -3.25
C LYS A 282 18.05 -7.57 -2.78
N ARG A 283 17.20 -8.34 -3.45
CA ARG A 283 17.01 -9.76 -3.14
C ARG A 283 18.24 -10.58 -3.55
N MET A 284 18.84 -10.29 -4.69
CA MET A 284 20.11 -10.90 -5.11
C MET A 284 21.25 -10.56 -4.14
N ILE A 285 21.36 -9.29 -3.74
CA ILE A 285 22.31 -8.81 -2.71
C ILE A 285 22.10 -9.61 -1.42
N ARG A 286 20.86 -9.71 -0.93
CA ARG A 286 20.55 -10.48 0.28
C ARG A 286 20.93 -11.95 0.14
N SER A 287 20.76 -12.53 -1.04
CA SER A 287 21.18 -13.92 -1.31
C SER A 287 22.69 -14.11 -1.12
N ILE A 288 23.50 -13.16 -1.63
CA ILE A 288 24.95 -13.17 -1.45
C ILE A 288 25.34 -12.90 0.00
N GLU A 289 24.75 -11.88 0.63
CA GLU A 289 25.02 -11.53 2.03
C GLU A 289 24.70 -12.70 2.99
N GLU A 290 23.65 -13.48 2.70
CA GLU A 290 23.26 -14.66 3.48
C GLU A 290 24.07 -15.92 3.11
N GLY A 291 24.99 -15.84 2.15
CA GLY A 291 25.80 -16.97 1.69
C GLY A 291 25.02 -18.03 0.90
N ARG A 292 23.84 -17.69 0.36
CA ARG A 292 23.03 -18.56 -0.51
C ARG A 292 23.51 -18.55 -1.96
N SER A 293 24.33 -17.59 -2.34
CA SER A 293 24.90 -17.46 -3.68
C SER A 293 26.29 -16.82 -3.60
N GLU A 294 27.20 -17.25 -4.46
CA GLU A 294 28.56 -16.70 -4.58
C GLU A 294 28.68 -15.78 -5.79
N THR A 295 27.94 -16.07 -6.87
CA THR A 295 28.00 -15.29 -8.13
C THR A 295 26.70 -14.51 -8.41
N VAL A 296 26.79 -13.50 -9.27
CA VAL A 296 25.62 -12.76 -9.80
C VAL A 296 24.60 -13.70 -10.46
N ALA A 297 25.07 -14.71 -11.19
CA ALA A 297 24.22 -15.67 -11.89
C ALA A 297 23.45 -16.57 -10.88
N GLU A 298 24.14 -17.10 -9.88
CA GLU A 298 23.51 -17.89 -8.81
C GLU A 298 22.47 -17.06 -8.06
N ALA A 299 22.80 -15.81 -7.71
CA ALA A 299 21.88 -14.92 -7.02
C ALA A 299 20.62 -14.63 -7.86
N PHE A 300 20.75 -14.62 -9.20
CA PHE A 300 19.62 -14.45 -10.11
C PHE A 300 18.73 -15.71 -10.18
N GLU A 301 19.32 -16.91 -10.17
CA GLU A 301 18.57 -18.16 -10.08
C GLU A 301 17.82 -18.26 -8.74
N ASP A 302 18.51 -17.96 -7.63
CA ASP A 302 17.91 -17.94 -6.30
C ASP A 302 16.74 -16.93 -6.20
N LEU A 303 16.88 -15.74 -6.80
CA LEU A 303 15.79 -14.78 -6.93
C LEU A 303 14.58 -15.39 -7.65
N LYS A 304 14.79 -16.04 -8.80
CA LYS A 304 13.71 -16.67 -9.58
C LYS A 304 13.01 -17.76 -8.77
N ASP A 305 13.77 -18.62 -8.10
CA ASP A 305 13.21 -19.71 -7.31
C ASP A 305 12.47 -19.22 -6.06
N GLY A 306 13.00 -18.19 -5.40
CA GLY A 306 12.30 -17.49 -4.33
C GLY A 306 10.95 -16.92 -4.79
N LEU A 307 10.92 -16.25 -5.94
CA LEU A 307 9.68 -15.72 -6.50
C LEU A 307 8.68 -16.81 -6.90
N LYS A 308 9.13 -17.94 -7.45
CA LYS A 308 8.25 -19.09 -7.79
C LYS A 308 7.58 -19.69 -6.55
N LYS A 309 8.31 -19.82 -5.43
CA LYS A 309 7.80 -20.41 -4.18
C LYS A 309 6.71 -19.57 -3.51
N LEU A 310 6.69 -18.27 -3.73
CA LEU A 310 5.71 -17.37 -3.11
C LEU A 310 4.31 -17.53 -3.73
N ASN A 311 3.31 -17.86 -2.93
CA ASN A 311 1.92 -17.90 -3.37
C ASN A 311 1.01 -17.28 -2.30
N SER A 312 -0.31 -17.29 -2.51
CA SER A 312 -1.28 -16.67 -1.60
C SER A 312 -1.27 -17.25 -0.18
N ASN A 313 -0.68 -18.44 0.01
CA ASN A 313 -0.65 -19.15 1.28
C ASN A 313 0.66 -18.90 2.05
N VAL A 314 1.65 -18.23 1.44
CA VAL A 314 2.93 -17.94 2.09
C VAL A 314 2.86 -16.58 2.78
N THR A 315 3.10 -16.57 4.09
CA THR A 315 3.19 -15.33 4.87
C THR A 315 4.64 -14.84 4.85
N VAL A 316 4.84 -13.58 4.47
CA VAL A 316 6.16 -12.94 4.38
C VAL A 316 6.19 -11.65 5.18
N SER A 317 7.39 -11.11 5.42
CA SER A 317 7.53 -9.79 6.05
C SER A 317 6.93 -8.70 5.15
N LYS A 318 6.57 -7.55 5.72
CA LYS A 318 6.03 -6.44 4.94
C LYS A 318 7.00 -5.97 3.85
N GLN A 319 8.29 -5.87 4.19
CA GLN A 319 9.32 -5.49 3.23
C GLN A 319 9.41 -6.51 2.08
N GLU A 320 9.39 -7.80 2.42
CA GLU A 320 9.43 -8.84 1.40
C GLU A 320 8.17 -8.82 0.52
N TYR A 321 6.99 -8.60 1.11
CA TYR A 321 5.75 -8.42 0.37
C TYR A 321 5.84 -7.25 -0.64
N ASP A 322 6.31 -6.09 -0.19
CA ASP A 322 6.43 -4.89 -1.03
C ASP A 322 7.41 -5.12 -2.19
N GLU A 323 8.54 -5.79 -1.92
CA GLU A 323 9.50 -6.20 -2.96
C GLU A 323 8.88 -7.16 -3.98
N VAL A 324 8.15 -8.17 -3.52
CA VAL A 324 7.51 -9.21 -4.35
C VAL A 324 6.42 -8.62 -5.22
N VAL A 325 5.54 -7.79 -4.66
CA VAL A 325 4.47 -7.13 -5.41
C VAL A 325 5.06 -6.22 -6.49
N ALA A 326 6.19 -5.58 -6.23
CA ALA A 326 6.86 -4.72 -7.21
C ALA A 326 7.44 -5.51 -8.39
N ILE A 327 8.10 -6.65 -8.15
CA ILE A 327 8.88 -7.33 -9.20
C ILE A 327 8.20 -8.56 -9.80
N LYS A 328 7.42 -9.31 -9.03
CA LYS A 328 6.88 -10.60 -9.47
C LYS A 328 6.06 -10.53 -10.77
N PRO A 329 5.23 -9.50 -11.03
CA PRO A 329 4.54 -9.38 -12.31
C PRO A 329 5.50 -9.35 -13.52
N MET A 330 6.68 -8.74 -13.38
CA MET A 330 7.69 -8.67 -14.44
C MET A 330 8.21 -10.07 -14.80
N PHE A 331 8.47 -10.91 -13.79
CA PHE A 331 8.92 -12.30 -13.97
C PHE A 331 7.82 -13.22 -14.51
N LEU A 332 6.58 -13.06 -14.04
CA LEU A 332 5.45 -13.87 -14.50
C LEU A 332 5.11 -13.65 -15.98
N LEU A 333 5.22 -12.41 -16.48
CA LEU A 333 4.97 -12.12 -17.90
C LEU A 333 5.96 -12.80 -18.84
N GLU A 334 7.15 -13.08 -18.33
CA GLU A 334 8.28 -13.62 -19.08
C GLU A 334 8.53 -15.11 -18.76
N ASN A 335 7.64 -15.73 -17.97
CA ASN A 335 7.80 -17.11 -17.50
C ASN A 335 9.16 -17.38 -16.84
N TYR A 336 9.73 -16.39 -16.15
CA TYR A 336 11.05 -16.45 -15.52
C TYR A 336 12.22 -16.70 -16.49
N GLN A 337 12.04 -16.46 -17.80
CA GLN A 337 13.08 -16.56 -18.83
C GLN A 337 13.99 -15.34 -18.90
#